data_AF-A0A6V7KDN5-F1
#
_entry.id   AF-A0A6V7KDN5-F1
#
_cell.length_a   1.000
_cell.length_b   1.000
_cell.length_c   1.000
_cell.angle_alpha   90.00
_cell.angle_beta   90.00
_cell.angle_gamma   90.00
#
_symmetry.space_group_name_H-M   'P 1'
#
loop_
_entity.id
_entity.type
_entity.pdbx_description
1 polymer ?
#
loop_
_entity_poly.entity_id
_entity_poly.type
_entity_poly.pdbx_seq_one_letter_code
_entity_poly.pdbx_strand_id
1 'polypeptide(L)'
;MPVVPRPGSLKDPEIAELFEKNDPEKIFEDLREIGHGSFGAVYYARCLVTKEIVAIKKMSYLGKQTVEKWQDILKEIRFLRQLNHPNTIEYKGCYLRDHTAW
;
A
#
# COMPACT_ATOMS: atom_id res chain seq x y z
N MET A 1 2.86 -9.21 28.44
CA MET A 1 3.21 -8.10 27.53
C MET A 1 2.24 -8.14 26.37
N PRO A 2 1.70 -7.00 25.89
CA PRO A 2 0.89 -7.00 24.67
C PRO A 2 1.77 -7.48 23.51
N VAL A 3 1.26 -8.44 22.74
CA VAL A 3 1.96 -9.01 21.59
C VAL A 3 1.97 -7.95 20.50
N VAL A 4 3.12 -7.34 20.23
CA VAL A 4 3.26 -6.42 19.08
C VAL A 4 3.01 -7.26 17.82
N PRO A 5 2.01 -6.90 16.99
CA PRO A 5 1.74 -7.63 15.76
C PRO A 5 2.98 -7.66 14.88
N ARG A 6 3.33 -8.83 14.35
CA ARG A 6 4.44 -8.95 13.41
C ARG A 6 4.17 -8.07 12.18
N PRO A 7 5.15 -7.30 11.67
CA PRO A 7 4.99 -6.54 10.42
C PRO A 7 4.43 -7.42 9.29
N GLY A 8 3.47 -6.89 8.54
CA GLY A 8 2.77 -7.64 7.48
C GLY A 8 1.69 -8.63 7.95
N SER A 9 1.51 -8.83 9.27
CA SER A 9 0.50 -9.77 9.78
C SER A 9 -0.91 -9.20 9.73
N LEU A 10 -1.75 -9.72 8.84
CA LEU A 10 -3.17 -9.37 8.70
C LEU A 10 -4.12 -10.23 9.57
N LYS A 11 -3.63 -10.74 10.71
CA LYS A 11 -4.48 -11.50 11.66
C LYS A 11 -5.42 -10.62 12.49
N ASP A 12 -5.02 -9.38 12.70
CA ASP A 12 -5.86 -8.37 13.34
C ASP A 12 -6.93 -7.91 12.32
N PRO A 13 -8.23 -8.06 12.60
CA PRO A 13 -9.29 -7.65 11.69
C PRO A 13 -9.22 -6.17 11.30
N GLU A 14 -8.82 -5.29 12.21
CA GLU A 14 -8.74 -3.85 11.94
C GLU A 14 -7.64 -3.55 10.91
N ILE A 15 -6.51 -4.25 11.02
CA ILE A 15 -5.41 -4.15 10.05
C ILE A 15 -5.80 -4.83 8.74
N ALA A 16 -6.44 -5.99 8.80
CA ALA A 16 -6.86 -6.72 7.61
C ALA A 16 -7.82 -5.91 6.73
N GLU A 17 -8.69 -5.09 7.33
CA GLU A 17 -9.61 -4.19 6.61
C GLU A 17 -8.91 -3.03 5.89
N LEU A 18 -7.61 -2.79 6.16
CA LEU A 18 -6.84 -1.77 5.45
C LEU A 18 -6.32 -2.26 4.09
N PHE A 19 -6.35 -3.57 3.83
CA PHE A 19 -5.78 -4.18 2.63
C PHE A 19 -6.81 -4.98 1.84
N GLU A 20 -6.77 -4.81 0.52
CA GLU A 20 -7.53 -5.62 -0.42
C GLU A 20 -6.94 -7.04 -0.51
N LYS A 21 -7.82 -8.02 -0.73
CA LYS A 21 -7.44 -9.45 -0.71
C LYS A 21 -6.83 -9.95 -2.02
N ASN A 22 -7.04 -9.22 -3.10
CA ASN A 22 -6.60 -9.63 -4.42
C ASN A 22 -5.08 -9.46 -4.58
N ASP A 23 -4.48 -10.30 -5.42
CA ASP A 23 -3.05 -10.22 -5.73
C ASP A 23 -2.78 -9.03 -6.68
N PRO A 24 -2.04 -7.99 -6.26
CA PRO A 24 -1.83 -6.80 -7.08
C PRO A 24 -1.08 -7.09 -8.38
N GLU A 25 -0.24 -8.13 -8.42
CA GLU A 25 0.48 -8.56 -9.63
C GLU A 25 -0.45 -9.12 -10.72
N LYS A 26 -1.69 -9.48 -10.34
CA LYS A 26 -2.73 -9.97 -11.27
C LYS A 26 -3.76 -8.89 -11.62
N ILE A 27 -3.75 -7.76 -10.92
CA ILE A 27 -4.70 -6.66 -11.11
C ILE A 27 -4.07 -5.52 -11.90
N PHE A 28 -2.77 -5.27 -11.70
CA PHE A 28 -2.08 -4.14 -12.30
C PHE A 28 -1.05 -4.61 -13.32
N GLU A 29 -1.08 -3.99 -14.50
CA GLU A 29 -0.12 -4.25 -15.57
C GLU A 29 0.62 -2.97 -15.98
N ASP A 30 1.64 -3.13 -16.82
CA ASP A 30 2.40 -2.02 -17.42
C ASP A 30 3.02 -1.09 -16.35
N LEU A 31 3.59 -1.70 -15.30
CA LEU A 31 4.23 -0.97 -14.23
C LEU A 31 5.48 -0.25 -14.75
N ARG A 32 5.47 1.07 -14.68
CA ARG A 32 6.61 1.93 -15.01
C ARG A 32 6.90 2.86 -13.88
N GLU A 33 8.11 2.84 -13.34
CA GLU A 33 8.51 3.77 -12.30
C GLU A 33 8.40 5.21 -12.84
N ILE A 34 7.73 6.08 -12.09
CA ILE A 34 7.57 7.51 -12.39
C ILE A 34 8.22 8.40 -11.33
N GLY A 35 8.73 7.82 -10.25
CA GLY A 35 9.51 8.53 -9.24
C GLY A 35 9.84 7.63 -8.05
N HIS A 36 10.79 8.06 -7.23
CA HIS A 36 11.18 7.37 -6.01
C HIS A 36 11.53 8.35 -4.89
N GLY A 37 11.46 7.87 -3.66
CA GLY A 37 11.84 8.59 -2.45
C GLY A 37 12.25 7.65 -1.33
N SER A 38 12.35 8.18 -0.10
CA SER A 38 12.80 7.42 1.07
C SER A 38 11.94 6.19 1.40
N PHE A 39 10.65 6.25 1.08
CA PHE A 39 9.68 5.20 1.42
C PHE A 39 9.44 4.18 0.30
N GLY A 40 10.10 4.33 -0.84
CA GLY A 40 9.95 3.44 -2.00
C GLY A 40 9.74 4.19 -3.31
N ALA A 41 9.15 3.51 -4.27
CA ALA A 41 8.96 4.04 -5.62
C ALA A 41 7.49 4.06 -6.03
N VAL A 42 7.13 5.06 -6.83
CA VAL A 42 5.81 5.26 -7.39
C VAL A 42 5.82 4.82 -8.85
N TYR A 43 4.81 4.06 -9.22
CA TYR A 43 4.66 3.48 -10.54
C TYR A 43 3.39 3.98 -11.19
N TYR A 44 3.47 4.33 -12.47
CA TYR A 44 2.33 4.29 -13.37
C TYR A 44 1.92 2.83 -13.58
N ALA A 45 0.62 2.55 -13.60
CA ALA A 45 0.10 1.23 -13.97
C ALA A 45 -1.33 1.34 -14.54
N ARG A 46 -1.77 0.28 -15.21
CA ARG A 46 -3.18 0.10 -15.61
C ARG A 46 -3.85 -0.94 -14.73
N CYS A 47 -5.01 -0.60 -14.17
CA CYS A 47 -5.88 -1.55 -13.49
C CYS A 47 -6.63 -2.40 -14.54
N LEU A 48 -6.45 -3.72 -14.51
CA LEU A 48 -7.08 -4.65 -15.44
C LEU A 48 -8.58 -4.79 -15.23
N VAL A 49 -9.07 -4.55 -14.01
CA VAL A 49 -10.49 -4.67 -13.64
C VAL A 49 -11.27 -3.43 -14.09
N THR A 50 -10.82 -2.24 -13.68
CA THR A 50 -11.52 -0.97 -13.96
C THR A 50 -11.08 -0.32 -15.27
N LYS A 51 -9.97 -0.78 -15.86
CA LYS A 51 -9.29 -0.16 -17.03
C LYS A 51 -8.71 1.22 -16.77
N GLU A 52 -8.81 1.72 -15.54
CA GLU A 52 -8.24 3.01 -15.14
C GLU A 52 -6.71 2.98 -15.10
N ILE A 53 -6.12 4.14 -15.36
CA ILE A 53 -4.71 4.40 -15.09
C ILE A 53 -4.58 4.88 -13.66
N VAL A 54 -3.61 4.31 -12.93
CA VAL A 54 -3.39 4.58 -11.51
C VAL A 54 -1.91 4.85 -11.22
N ALA A 55 -1.67 5.55 -10.12
CA ALA A 55 -0.36 5.63 -9.49
C ALA A 55 -0.31 4.63 -8.32
N ILE A 56 0.74 3.80 -8.26
CA ILE A 56 0.95 2.77 -7.24
C ILE A 56 2.22 3.11 -6.48
N LYS A 57 2.13 3.33 -5.16
CA LYS A 57 3.30 3.60 -4.33
C LYS A 57 3.72 2.32 -3.62
N LYS A 58 4.78 1.67 -4.14
CA LYS A 58 5.31 0.45 -3.52
C LYS A 58 6.21 0.79 -2.34
N MET A 59 5.80 0.35 -1.16
CA MET A 59 6.50 0.57 0.11
C MET A 59 6.94 -0.76 0.72
N SER A 60 8.24 -1.04 0.66
CA SER A 60 8.80 -2.25 1.28
C SER A 60 9.07 -2.04 2.76
N TYR A 61 8.60 -2.98 3.58
CA TYR A 61 8.89 -3.02 5.02
C TYR A 61 9.97 -4.05 5.37
N LEU A 62 10.76 -4.51 4.40
CA LEU A 62 11.94 -5.35 4.66
C LEU A 62 13.14 -4.54 5.17
N GLY A 63 14.04 -5.26 5.82
CA GLY A 63 15.35 -4.78 6.25
C GLY A 63 15.33 -4.14 7.63
N LYS A 64 16.22 -3.16 7.84
CA LYS A 64 16.27 -2.39 9.08
C LYS A 64 14.97 -1.61 9.26
N GLN A 65 14.58 -1.43 10.52
CA GLN A 65 13.40 -0.66 10.92
C GLN A 65 12.07 -1.19 10.33
N THR A 66 11.95 -2.52 10.21
CA THR A 66 10.75 -3.16 9.64
C THR A 66 9.46 -2.82 10.39
N VAL A 67 9.53 -2.68 11.72
CA VAL A 67 8.36 -2.36 12.56
C VAL A 67 7.93 -0.91 12.31
N GLU A 68 8.87 0.01 12.28
CA GLU A 68 8.63 1.44 12.03
C GLU A 68 8.10 1.65 10.61
N LYS A 69 8.72 1.04 9.59
CA LYS A 69 8.23 1.08 8.21
C LYS A 69 6.81 0.56 8.07
N TRP A 70 6.48 -0.53 8.76
CA TRP A 70 5.12 -1.07 8.77
C TRP A 70 4.13 -0.10 9.44
N GLN A 71 4.51 0.51 10.55
CA GLN A 71 3.68 1.53 11.20
C GLN A 71 3.47 2.76 10.31
N ASP A 72 4.49 3.20 9.58
CA ASP A 72 4.39 4.30 8.62
C ASP A 72 3.42 3.98 7.49
N ILE A 73 3.48 2.75 6.94
CA ILE A 73 2.51 2.26 5.93
C ILE A 73 1.08 2.35 6.47
N LEU A 74 0.83 1.79 7.67
CA LEU A 74 -0.52 1.79 8.26
C LEU A 74 -1.02 3.22 8.54
N LYS A 75 -0.13 4.11 8.97
CA LYS A 75 -0.45 5.52 9.23
C LYS A 75 -0.81 6.24 7.92
N GLU A 76 -0.06 6.01 6.85
CA GLU A 76 -0.32 6.60 5.54
C GLU A 76 -1.67 6.13 4.97
N ILE A 77 -1.96 4.83 5.02
CA ILE A 77 -3.25 4.28 4.57
C ILE A 77 -4.42 4.91 5.35
N ARG A 78 -4.34 4.94 6.68
CA ARG A 78 -5.40 5.50 7.54
C ARG A 78 -5.63 6.98 7.26
N PHE A 79 -4.57 7.75 7.01
CA PHE A 79 -4.68 9.17 6.66
C PHE A 79 -5.31 9.36 5.28
N LEU A 80 -4.83 8.65 4.27
CA LEU A 80 -5.32 8.77 2.89
C LEU A 80 -6.79 8.37 2.75
N ARG A 81 -7.26 7.36 3.49
CA ARG A 81 -8.69 6.95 3.54
C ARG A 81 -9.63 8.05 4.03
N GLN A 82 -9.13 9.05 4.76
CA GLN A 82 -9.93 10.15 5.28
C GLN A 82 -10.04 11.32 4.29
N LEU A 83 -9.24 11.33 3.22
CA LEU A 83 -9.25 12.39 2.23
C LEU A 83 -10.38 12.17 1.22
N ASN A 84 -11.26 13.15 1.09
CA ASN A 84 -12.31 13.17 0.08
C ASN A 84 -12.57 14.61 -0.39
N HIS A 85 -11.73 15.09 -1.30
CA HIS A 85 -11.81 16.45 -1.83
C HIS A 85 -11.24 16.53 -3.26
N PRO A 86 -11.82 17.33 -4.18
CA PRO A 86 -11.36 17.43 -5.57
C PRO A 86 -9.93 17.98 -5.75
N ASN A 87 -9.37 18.64 -4.73
CA ASN A 87 -7.99 19.15 -4.75
C ASN A 87 -7.00 18.29 -3.96
N THR A 88 -7.40 17.08 -3.58
CA THR A 88 -6.52 16.08 -2.95
C THR A 88 -6.44 14.84 -3.83
N ILE A 89 -5.39 14.04 -3.64
CA ILE A 89 -5.32 12.73 -4.29
C ILE A 89 -6.44 11.81 -3.79
N GLU A 90 -7.00 11.02 -4.69
CA GLU A 90 -7.98 9.99 -4.37
C GLU A 90 -7.26 8.70 -3.95
N TYR A 91 -7.59 8.20 -2.76
CA TYR A 91 -7.13 6.88 -2.32
C TYR A 91 -8.03 5.79 -2.90
N LYS A 92 -7.45 4.86 -3.69
CA LYS A 92 -8.20 3.78 -4.35
C LYS A 92 -8.14 2.43 -3.63
N GLY A 93 -7.25 2.26 -2.67
CA GLY A 93 -7.02 0.99 -1.97
C GLY A 93 -5.53 0.73 -1.72
N CYS A 94 -5.26 -0.32 -0.96
CA CYS A 94 -3.90 -0.79 -0.72
C CYS A 94 -3.88 -2.31 -0.78
N TYR A 95 -2.81 -2.87 -1.34
CA TYR A 95 -2.64 -4.31 -1.51
C TYR A 95 -1.36 -4.75 -0.82
N LEU A 96 -1.33 -5.99 -0.34
CA LEU A 96 -0.13 -6.56 0.27
C LEU A 96 0.36 -7.73 -0.57
N ARG A 97 1.62 -7.65 -1.03
CA ARG A 97 2.29 -8.75 -1.72
C ARG A 97 3.68 -8.93 -1.12
N ASP A 98 3.93 -10.14 -0.61
CA ASP A 98 5.12 -10.48 0.17
C ASP A 98 5.37 -9.42 1.26
N HIS A 99 6.50 -8.73 1.19
CA HIS A 99 6.89 -7.70 2.15
C HIS A 99 6.79 -6.28 1.60
N THR A 100 5.83 -6.06 0.71
CA THR A 100 5.61 -4.77 0.05
C THR A 100 4.13 -4.42 0.06
N ALA A 101 3.80 -3.25 0.57
CA ALA A 101 2.50 -2.62 0.38
C ALA A 101 2.50 -1.90 -0.98
N TRP A 102 1.40 -2.02 -1.71
CA TRP A 102 1.18 -1.41 -3.02
C TRP A 102 0.04 -0.41 -2.94
#